data_AF-A0A6I9NIU4-F1
#
_entry.id   AF-A0A6I9NIU4-F1
#
_cell.length_a   1.000
_cell.length_b   1.000
_cell.length_c   1.000
_cell.angle_alpha   90.00
_cell.angle_beta   90.00
_cell.angle_gamma   90.00
#
_symmetry.space_group_name_H-M   'P 1'
#
loop_
_entity.id
_entity.type
_entity.pdbx_description
1 polymer ?
#
loop_
_entity_poly.entity_id
_entity_poly.type
_entity_poly.pdbx_seq_one_letter_code
_entity_poly.pdbx_strand_id
1 'polypeptide(L)'
;MPAVHHKLLLEDALQDSPQTRSLLSVFEEDAGMLTDYTNQLLQSMQRVYGAQSEMGLATEQLSRQLIDYEKKNFALGKGDEEVVLTLKSFAKTVGELNSLHSELAHQMADSMVFPLIQFREKDLTEISTLKEIFSIATDEHEAAMVKYSRLPKKKENEKVKSDLVKEVAYTRRKQHSASLQYYCALNALQYRKRVAMLEPMLGYTQAQVLTTIWVTTH
;
A
#
# COMPACT_ATOMS: atom_id res chain seq x y z
N MET A 1 28.63 5.00 2.16
CA MET A 1 28.36 6.38 1.72
C MET A 1 26.92 6.72 2.12
N PRO A 2 26.62 7.92 2.64
CA PRO A 2 25.23 8.30 2.87
C PRO A 2 24.53 8.36 1.51
N ALA A 3 23.36 7.74 1.39
CA ALA A 3 22.57 7.84 0.17
C ALA A 3 22.29 9.32 -0.09
N VAL A 4 22.77 9.85 -1.21
CA VAL A 4 22.37 11.17 -1.70
C VAL A 4 20.89 11.04 -2.04
N HIS A 5 20.03 11.42 -1.11
CA HIS A 5 18.60 11.54 -1.37
C HIS A 5 18.46 12.67 -2.38
N HIS A 6 18.43 12.32 -3.68
CA HIS A 6 17.92 13.23 -4.69
C HIS A 6 16.55 13.69 -4.21
N LYS A 7 16.35 15.00 -4.17
CA LYS A 7 15.15 15.65 -3.65
C LYS A 7 14.69 16.63 -4.70
N LEU A 8 13.39 16.68 -4.96
CA LEU A 8 12.79 17.73 -5.78
C LEU A 8 12.84 19.04 -4.99
N LEU A 9 13.57 20.02 -5.50
CA LEU A 9 13.68 21.35 -4.89
C LEU A 9 12.38 22.12 -5.13
N LEU A 10 11.77 22.61 -4.05
CA LEU A 10 10.51 23.35 -4.12
C LEU A 10 10.70 24.76 -4.69
N GLU A 11 11.88 25.35 -4.51
CA GLU A 11 12.24 26.66 -5.06
C GLU A 11 12.31 26.66 -6.59
N ASP A 12 12.68 25.53 -7.20
CA ASP A 12 12.75 25.37 -8.66
C ASP A 12 11.35 25.19 -9.30
N ALA A 13 10.33 24.93 -8.49
CA ALA A 13 9.00 24.59 -8.97
C ALA A 13 8.29 25.73 -9.73
N LEU A 14 8.68 27.00 -9.48
CA LEU A 14 8.14 28.16 -10.22
C LEU A 14 8.88 28.41 -11.54
N GLN A 15 10.17 28.09 -11.58
CA GLN A 15 11.00 28.23 -12.77
C GLN A 15 10.57 27.22 -13.84
N ASP A 16 10.13 26.04 -13.41
CA ASP A 16 9.63 24.97 -14.27
C ASP A 16 10.63 24.60 -15.39
N SER A 17 11.91 24.50 -15.02
CA SER A 17 12.98 24.28 -15.99
C SER A 17 12.92 22.88 -16.61
N PRO A 18 13.41 22.68 -17.85
CA PRO A 18 13.53 21.36 -18.45
C PRO A 18 14.32 20.37 -17.58
N GLN A 19 15.34 20.85 -16.85
CA GLN A 19 16.13 20.06 -15.92
C GLN A 19 15.28 19.58 -14.74
N THR A 20 14.46 20.46 -14.15
CA THR A 20 13.52 20.11 -13.07
C THR A 20 12.49 19.10 -13.56
N ARG A 21 11.95 19.29 -14.77
CA ARG A 21 11.00 18.34 -15.39
C ARG A 21 11.61 16.98 -15.68
N SER A 22 12.88 16.94 -16.11
CA SER A 22 13.61 15.68 -16.31
C SER A 22 13.90 14.96 -15.00
N LEU A 23 14.17 15.68 -13.91
CA LEU A 23 14.30 15.05 -12.59
C LEU A 23 12.94 14.55 -12.09
N LEU A 24 11.88 15.34 -12.26
CA LEU A 24 10.52 14.95 -11.91
C LEU A 24 10.12 13.64 -12.61
N SER A 25 10.39 13.49 -13.90
CA SER A 25 10.04 12.27 -14.63
C SER A 25 10.72 11.02 -14.06
N VAL A 26 11.94 11.14 -13.53
CA VAL A 26 12.62 10.03 -12.84
C VAL A 26 11.90 9.65 -11.54
N PHE A 27 11.41 10.63 -10.78
CA PHE A 27 10.59 10.36 -9.59
C PHE A 27 9.24 9.73 -9.95
N GLU A 28 8.63 10.16 -11.05
CA GLU A 28 7.38 9.56 -11.55
C GLU A 28 7.58 8.11 -11.98
N GLU A 29 8.69 7.80 -12.64
CA GLU A 29 9.04 6.44 -13.04
C GLU A 29 9.28 5.53 -11.82
N ASP A 30 10.04 6.01 -10.81
CA ASP A 30 10.24 5.30 -9.53
C ASP A 30 8.91 5.06 -8.81
N ALA A 31 8.01 6.05 -8.78
CA ALA A 31 6.68 5.90 -8.18
C ALA A 31 5.81 4.89 -8.94
N GLY A 32 5.90 4.84 -10.28
CA GLY A 32 5.25 3.83 -11.11
C GLY A 32 5.75 2.43 -10.80
N MET A 33 7.07 2.22 -10.82
CA MET A 33 7.68 0.93 -10.47
C MET A 33 7.33 0.48 -9.05
N LEU A 34 7.34 1.41 -8.08
CA LEU A 34 6.93 1.14 -6.71
C LEU A 34 5.47 0.68 -6.64
N THR A 35 4.58 1.32 -7.39
CA THR A 35 3.16 0.94 -7.46
C THR A 35 3.01 -0.49 -7.97
N ASP A 36 3.66 -0.83 -9.07
CA ASP A 36 3.62 -2.18 -9.64
C ASP A 36 4.20 -3.24 -8.70
N TYR A 37 5.32 -2.94 -8.06
CA TYR A 37 5.93 -3.83 -7.09
C TYR A 37 5.02 -4.05 -5.88
N THR A 38 4.46 -2.99 -5.29
CA THR A 38 3.55 -3.11 -4.14
C THR A 38 2.28 -3.87 -4.47
N ASN A 39 1.79 -3.83 -5.72
CA ASN A 39 0.68 -4.66 -6.18
C ASN A 39 1.01 -6.15 -6.06
N GLN A 40 2.18 -6.56 -6.58
CA GLN A 40 2.64 -7.95 -6.54
C GLN A 40 2.95 -8.42 -5.11
N LEU A 41 3.56 -7.54 -4.31
CA LEU A 41 3.85 -7.82 -2.91
C LEU A 41 2.55 -8.02 -2.12
N LEU A 42 1.56 -7.16 -2.31
CA LEU A 42 0.26 -7.29 -1.63
C LEU A 42 -0.44 -8.60 -2.00
N GLN A 43 -0.45 -8.98 -3.27
CA GLN A 43 -0.99 -10.28 -3.70
C GLN A 43 -0.28 -11.46 -3.01
N SER A 44 1.05 -11.37 -2.91
CA SER A 44 1.85 -12.40 -2.23
C SER A 44 1.50 -12.47 -0.74
N MET A 45 1.43 -11.34 -0.04
CA MET A 45 1.04 -11.26 1.37
C MET A 45 -0.38 -11.79 1.60
N GLN A 46 -1.34 -11.41 0.77
CA GLN A 46 -2.72 -11.88 0.84
C GLN A 46 -2.80 -13.39 0.64
N ARG A 47 -1.96 -13.97 -0.23
CA ARG A 47 -1.87 -15.42 -0.40
C ARG A 47 -1.33 -16.11 0.85
N VAL A 48 -0.28 -15.58 1.48
CA VAL A 48 0.26 -16.15 2.73
C VAL A 48 -0.78 -16.05 3.85
N TYR A 49 -1.45 -14.89 4.00
CA TYR A 49 -2.54 -14.71 4.94
C TYR A 49 -3.70 -15.69 4.69
N GLY A 50 -4.13 -15.83 3.43
CA GLY A 50 -5.20 -16.76 3.06
C GLY A 50 -4.85 -18.21 3.41
N ALA A 51 -3.62 -18.64 3.13
CA ALA A 51 -3.16 -19.98 3.51
C ALA A 51 -3.16 -20.20 5.03
N GLN A 52 -2.76 -19.18 5.81
CA GLN A 52 -2.77 -19.24 7.27
C GLN A 52 -4.20 -19.31 7.84
N SER A 53 -5.15 -18.58 7.24
CA SER A 53 -6.57 -18.65 7.58
C SER A 53 -7.17 -20.02 7.29
N GLU A 54 -6.89 -20.59 6.11
CA GLU A 54 -7.32 -21.94 5.73
C GLU A 54 -6.74 -23.02 6.65
N MET A 55 -5.50 -22.86 7.13
CA MET A 55 -4.93 -23.76 8.14
C MET A 55 -5.75 -23.76 9.44
N GLY A 56 -6.24 -22.59 9.88
CA GLY A 56 -7.16 -22.49 11.02
C GLY A 56 -8.44 -23.30 10.79
N LEU A 57 -9.09 -23.11 9.65
CA LEU A 57 -10.31 -23.86 9.31
C LEU A 57 -10.07 -25.39 9.24
N ALA A 58 -8.96 -25.80 8.61
CA ALA A 58 -8.61 -27.21 8.47
C ALA A 58 -8.32 -27.87 9.83
N THR A 59 -7.60 -27.18 10.72
CA THR A 59 -7.28 -27.69 12.06
C THR A 59 -8.52 -27.71 12.98
N GLU A 60 -9.40 -26.72 12.85
CA GLU A 60 -10.71 -26.75 13.52
C GLU A 60 -11.55 -27.96 13.08
N GLN A 61 -11.64 -28.21 11.77
CA GLN A 61 -12.36 -29.36 11.23
C GLN A 61 -11.75 -30.69 11.70
N LEU A 62 -10.41 -30.79 11.72
CA LEU A 62 -9.72 -31.98 12.21
C LEU A 62 -10.05 -32.26 13.68
N SER A 63 -9.98 -31.24 14.55
CA SER A 63 -10.33 -31.38 15.97
C SER A 63 -11.76 -31.89 16.14
N ARG A 64 -12.73 -31.33 15.41
CA ARG A 64 -14.13 -31.79 15.44
C ARG A 64 -14.27 -33.25 14.98
N GLN A 65 -13.59 -33.63 13.90
CA GLN A 65 -13.64 -34.99 13.36
C GLN A 65 -13.10 -36.04 14.35
N LEU A 66 -12.07 -35.69 15.13
CA LEU A 66 -11.54 -36.56 16.19
C LEU A 66 -12.56 -36.81 17.30
N ILE A 67 -13.31 -35.78 17.71
CA ILE A 67 -14.37 -35.88 18.72
C ILE A 67 -15.56 -36.69 18.20
N ASP A 68 -15.89 -36.54 16.92
CA ASP A 68 -17.03 -37.23 16.29
C ASP A 68 -16.85 -38.74 16.20
N TYR A 69 -15.64 -39.27 16.41
CA TYR A 69 -15.38 -40.72 16.47
C TYR A 69 -16.23 -41.43 17.53
N GLU A 70 -16.38 -40.86 18.73
CA GLU A 70 -17.19 -41.45 19.81
C GLU A 70 -18.68 -41.56 19.43
N LYS A 71 -19.14 -40.70 18.52
CA LYS A 71 -20.54 -40.69 18.05
C LYS A 71 -20.82 -41.74 16.98
N LYS A 72 -19.78 -42.45 16.49
CA LYS A 72 -19.94 -43.46 15.44
C LYS A 72 -20.37 -44.80 16.03
N ASN A 73 -21.47 -45.33 15.50
CA ASN A 73 -21.95 -46.67 15.81
C ASN A 73 -21.27 -47.68 14.88
N PHE A 74 -20.19 -48.31 15.36
CA PHE A 74 -19.53 -49.39 14.65
C PHE A 74 -20.32 -50.70 14.79
N ALA A 75 -20.52 -51.40 13.67
CA ALA A 75 -21.34 -52.62 13.64
C ALA A 75 -20.77 -53.80 14.45
N LEU A 76 -19.47 -53.79 14.72
CA LEU A 76 -18.75 -54.89 15.39
C LEU A 76 -18.64 -54.73 16.92
N GLY A 77 -19.20 -53.66 17.50
CA GLY A 77 -19.19 -53.42 18.95
C GLY A 77 -19.06 -51.95 19.31
N LYS A 78 -19.18 -51.64 20.61
CA LYS A 78 -18.85 -50.30 21.13
C LYS A 78 -17.36 -50.04 20.88
N GLY A 79 -17.03 -48.83 20.41
CA GLY A 79 -15.64 -48.45 20.13
C GLY A 79 -14.75 -48.62 21.35
N ASP A 80 -13.48 -48.93 21.11
CA ASP A 80 -12.45 -49.05 22.14
C ASP A 80 -12.37 -47.73 22.96
N GLU A 81 -12.61 -47.84 24.26
CA GLU A 81 -12.66 -46.69 25.17
C GLU A 81 -11.30 -45.98 25.27
N GLU A 82 -10.20 -46.73 25.20
CA GLU A 82 -8.84 -46.16 25.22
C GLU A 82 -8.57 -45.33 23.96
N VAL A 83 -9.03 -45.81 22.81
CA VAL A 83 -8.95 -45.07 21.54
C VAL A 83 -9.79 -43.79 21.62
N VAL A 84 -11.01 -43.86 22.15
CA VAL A 84 -11.89 -42.68 22.30
C VAL A 84 -11.23 -41.62 23.20
N LEU A 85 -10.71 -42.02 24.36
CA LEU A 85 -10.03 -41.11 25.29
C LEU A 85 -8.78 -40.48 24.66
N THR A 86 -7.99 -41.27 23.93
CA THR A 86 -6.80 -40.80 23.23
C THR A 86 -7.15 -39.80 22.12
N LEU A 87 -8.17 -40.08 21.32
CA LEU A 87 -8.65 -39.16 20.27
C LEU A 87 -9.18 -37.85 20.85
N LYS A 88 -9.88 -37.89 22.00
CA LYS A 88 -10.28 -36.66 22.72
C LYS A 88 -9.07 -35.84 23.18
N SER A 89 -8.02 -36.49 23.67
CA SER A 89 -6.75 -35.81 24.04
C SER A 89 -6.09 -35.14 22.83
N PHE A 90 -6.00 -35.84 21.69
CA PHE A 90 -5.51 -35.24 20.44
C PHE A 90 -6.40 -34.09 19.98
N ALA A 91 -7.72 -34.22 20.04
CA ALA A 91 -8.63 -33.17 19.63
C ALA A 91 -8.44 -31.88 20.43
N LYS A 92 -8.18 -32.00 21.75
CA LYS A 92 -7.85 -30.87 22.62
C LYS A 92 -6.57 -30.18 22.16
N THR A 93 -5.49 -30.95 21.92
CA THR A 93 -4.20 -30.43 21.45
C THR A 93 -4.33 -29.73 20.09
N VAL A 94 -5.06 -30.34 19.15
CA VAL A 94 -5.35 -29.73 17.83
C VAL A 94 -6.19 -28.45 17.98
N GLY A 95 -7.09 -28.40 18.97
CA GLY A 95 -7.86 -27.20 19.30
C GLY A 95 -6.97 -26.05 19.78
N GLU A 96 -5.99 -26.34 20.63
CA GLU A 96 -4.99 -25.35 21.09
C GLU A 96 -4.13 -24.84 19.92
N LEU A 97 -3.70 -25.73 19.02
CA LEU A 97 -3.00 -25.35 17.77
C LEU A 97 -3.87 -24.46 16.86
N ASN A 98 -5.17 -24.76 16.73
CA ASN A 98 -6.09 -23.92 15.96
C ASN A 98 -6.19 -22.50 16.54
N SER A 99 -6.21 -22.35 17.87
CA SER A 99 -6.19 -21.02 18.51
C SER A 99 -4.93 -20.24 18.15
N LEU A 100 -3.77 -20.91 18.11
CA LEU A 100 -2.51 -20.30 17.68
C LEU A 100 -2.54 -19.88 16.21
N HIS A 101 -3.10 -20.72 15.32
CA HIS A 101 -3.25 -20.38 13.91
C HIS A 101 -4.20 -19.19 13.68
N SER A 102 -5.27 -19.10 14.46
CA SER A 102 -6.25 -18.02 14.40
C SER A 102 -5.63 -16.68 14.85
N GLU A 103 -4.89 -16.69 15.95
CA GLU A 103 -4.17 -15.51 16.44
C GLU A 103 -3.10 -15.05 15.43
N LEU A 104 -2.32 -15.99 14.88
CA LEU A 104 -1.33 -15.68 13.85
C LEU A 104 -1.98 -15.07 12.60
N ALA A 105 -3.11 -15.60 12.14
CA ALA A 105 -3.86 -15.04 11.01
C ALA A 105 -4.32 -13.60 11.29
N HIS A 106 -4.82 -13.34 12.49
CA HIS A 106 -5.24 -12.00 12.92
C HIS A 106 -4.06 -11.02 12.91
N GLN A 107 -2.92 -11.40 13.51
CA GLN A 107 -1.72 -10.56 13.52
C GLN A 107 -1.19 -10.31 12.10
N MET A 108 -1.24 -11.30 11.21
CA MET A 108 -0.86 -11.12 9.81
C MET A 108 -1.79 -10.15 9.06
N ALA A 109 -3.10 -10.18 9.33
CA ALA A 109 -4.02 -9.21 8.75
C ALA A 109 -3.66 -7.78 9.16
N ASP A 110 -3.45 -7.56 10.47
CA ASP A 110 -3.30 -6.22 11.04
C ASP A 110 -1.91 -5.63 10.87
N SER A 111 -0.86 -6.45 10.98
CA SER A 111 0.54 -5.97 11.02
C SER A 111 1.31 -6.18 9.70
N MET A 112 0.76 -6.98 8.77
CA MET A 112 1.40 -7.24 7.47
C MET A 112 0.53 -6.77 6.30
N VAL A 113 -0.70 -7.27 6.18
CA VAL A 113 -1.56 -6.98 5.02
C VAL A 113 -2.11 -5.54 5.07
N PHE A 114 -2.69 -5.14 6.21
CA PHE A 114 -3.35 -3.85 6.36
C PHE A 114 -2.42 -2.64 6.15
N PRO A 115 -1.20 -2.59 6.69
CA PRO A 115 -0.32 -1.43 6.49
C PRO A 115 0.04 -1.24 5.00
N LEU A 116 0.23 -2.34 4.25
CA LEU A 116 0.51 -2.25 2.82
C LEU A 116 -0.72 -1.82 2.02
N ILE A 117 -1.93 -2.25 2.40
CA ILE A 117 -3.18 -1.74 1.81
C ILE A 117 -3.29 -0.23 2.05
N GLN A 118 -3.08 0.22 3.30
CA GLN A 118 -3.14 1.65 3.62
C GLN A 118 -2.14 2.47 2.81
N PHE A 119 -0.90 1.99 2.68
CA PHE A 119 0.11 2.66 1.87
C PHE A 119 -0.34 2.83 0.42
N ARG A 120 -0.91 1.78 -0.18
CA ARG A 120 -1.41 1.84 -1.57
C ARG A 120 -2.62 2.77 -1.70
N GLU A 121 -3.61 2.61 -0.84
CA GLU A 121 -4.88 3.33 -0.95
C GLU A 121 -4.76 4.81 -0.57
N LYS A 122 -3.87 5.16 0.36
CA LYS A 122 -3.67 6.54 0.80
C LYS A 122 -2.51 7.18 0.05
N ASP A 123 -1.30 6.67 0.25
CA ASP A 123 -0.09 7.35 -0.21
C ASP A 123 0.08 7.29 -1.73
N LEU A 124 -0.09 6.12 -2.35
CA LEU A 124 0.07 6.01 -3.81
C LEU A 124 -1.10 6.66 -4.56
N THR A 125 -2.33 6.54 -4.05
CA THR A 125 -3.48 7.27 -4.61
C THR A 125 -3.29 8.78 -4.54
N GLU A 126 -2.83 9.32 -3.40
CA GLU A 126 -2.52 10.75 -3.24
C GLU A 126 -1.52 11.21 -4.30
N ILE A 127 -0.46 10.44 -4.55
CA ILE A 127 0.54 10.74 -5.58
C ILE A 127 -0.09 10.77 -6.98
N SER A 128 -0.95 9.80 -7.31
CA SER A 128 -1.65 9.77 -8.59
C SER A 128 -2.58 10.96 -8.78
N THR A 129 -3.35 11.32 -7.75
CA THR A 129 -4.27 12.47 -7.79
C THR A 129 -3.50 13.78 -7.94
N LEU A 130 -2.41 13.98 -7.18
CA LEU A 130 -1.59 15.19 -7.29
C LEU A 130 -0.90 15.30 -8.65
N LYS A 131 -0.47 14.17 -9.24
CA LYS A 131 0.05 14.13 -10.60
C LYS A 131 -0.98 14.63 -11.61
N GLU A 132 -2.21 14.14 -11.52
CA GLU A 132 -3.31 14.54 -12.43
C GLU A 132 -3.65 16.03 -12.27
N ILE A 133 -3.78 16.51 -11.04
CA ILE A 133 -4.02 17.93 -10.75
C ILE A 133 -2.91 18.81 -11.33
N PHE A 134 -1.65 18.40 -11.16
CA PHE A 134 -0.50 19.13 -11.70
C PHE A 134 -0.45 19.11 -13.24
N SER A 135 -0.79 17.99 -13.87
CA SER A 135 -0.91 17.88 -15.33
C SER A 135 -1.96 18.85 -15.86
N ILE A 136 -3.18 18.82 -15.31
CA ILE A 136 -4.29 19.69 -15.72
C ILE A 136 -3.88 21.17 -15.55
N ALA A 137 -3.26 21.53 -14.43
CA ALA A 137 -2.82 22.91 -14.19
C ALA A 137 -1.70 23.34 -15.14
N THR A 138 -0.83 22.41 -15.57
CA THR A 138 0.20 22.66 -16.59
C THR A 138 -0.46 22.92 -17.94
N ASP A 139 -1.38 22.06 -18.38
CA ASP A 139 -2.08 22.20 -19.66
C ASP A 139 -2.89 23.50 -19.75
N GLU A 140 -3.58 23.88 -18.67
CA GLU A 140 -4.30 25.15 -18.57
C GLU A 140 -3.36 26.36 -18.70
N HIS A 141 -2.17 26.30 -18.07
CA HIS A 141 -1.18 27.37 -18.16
C HIS A 141 -0.59 27.49 -19.57
N GLU A 142 -0.24 26.35 -20.19
CA GLU A 142 0.23 26.32 -21.57
C GLU A 142 -0.81 26.89 -22.53
N ALA A 143 -2.09 26.53 -22.38
CA ALA A 143 -3.17 27.08 -23.18
C ALA A 143 -3.30 28.60 -23.02
N ALA A 144 -3.23 29.12 -21.80
CA ALA A 144 -3.25 30.57 -21.53
C ALA A 144 -2.04 31.30 -22.16
N MET A 145 -0.84 30.70 -22.07
CA MET A 145 0.38 31.23 -22.69
C MET A 145 0.30 31.24 -24.23
N VAL A 146 -0.30 30.23 -24.84
CA VAL A 146 -0.55 30.19 -26.29
C VAL A 146 -1.52 31.30 -26.71
N LYS A 147 -2.60 31.53 -25.96
CA LYS A 147 -3.52 32.67 -26.23
C LYS A 147 -2.80 34.01 -26.11
N TYR A 148 -2.04 34.20 -25.04
CA TYR A 148 -1.29 35.43 -24.79
C TYR A 148 -0.23 35.73 -25.86
N SER A 149 0.51 34.71 -26.30
CA SER A 149 1.57 34.88 -27.32
C SER A 149 1.05 35.26 -28.71
N ARG A 150 -0.24 35.01 -29.00
CA ARG A 150 -0.90 35.34 -30.28
C ARG A 150 -1.47 36.75 -30.33
N LEU A 151 -1.26 37.58 -29.31
CA LEU A 151 -1.73 38.96 -29.29
C LEU A 151 -1.15 39.80 -30.45
N PRO A 152 -1.99 40.55 -31.19
CA PRO A 152 -1.54 41.32 -32.34
C PRO A 152 -0.79 42.60 -31.93
N LYS A 153 0.49 42.69 -32.30
CA LYS A 153 1.36 43.84 -31.98
C LYS A 153 0.95 45.18 -32.61
N LYS A 154 0.10 45.19 -33.65
CA LYS A 154 -0.23 46.38 -34.45
C LYS A 154 -1.56 47.07 -34.08
N LYS A 155 -2.46 46.37 -33.37
CA LYS A 155 -3.74 46.89 -32.87
C LYS A 155 -4.05 46.20 -31.55
N GLU A 156 -3.42 46.66 -30.47
CA GLU A 156 -3.66 46.11 -29.15
C GLU A 156 -4.97 46.67 -28.57
N ASN A 157 -5.91 45.78 -28.25
CA ASN A 157 -7.04 46.13 -27.41
C ASN A 157 -6.60 45.97 -25.96
N GLU A 158 -6.39 47.10 -25.27
CA GLU A 158 -5.89 47.14 -23.88
C GLU A 158 -6.73 46.30 -22.91
N LYS A 159 -8.05 46.23 -23.12
CA LYS A 159 -8.93 45.40 -22.29
C LYS A 159 -8.63 43.91 -22.48
N VAL A 160 -8.54 43.45 -23.73
CA VAL A 160 -8.25 42.04 -24.06
C VAL A 160 -6.86 41.65 -23.56
N LYS A 161 -5.87 42.54 -23.70
CA LYS A 161 -4.53 42.33 -23.17
C LYS A 161 -4.53 42.18 -21.64
N SER A 162 -5.21 43.08 -20.93
CA SER A 162 -5.35 43.03 -19.47
C SER A 162 -5.99 41.73 -18.99
N ASP A 163 -7.06 41.28 -19.67
CA ASP A 163 -7.76 40.05 -19.31
C ASP A 163 -6.88 38.80 -19.53
N LEU A 164 -6.13 38.73 -20.64
CA LEU A 164 -5.19 37.62 -20.89
C LEU A 164 -4.01 37.61 -19.91
N VAL A 165 -3.48 38.78 -19.52
CA VAL A 165 -2.43 38.86 -18.49
C VAL A 165 -2.94 38.31 -17.16
N LYS A 166 -4.19 38.62 -16.78
CA LYS A 166 -4.80 38.07 -15.56
C LYS A 166 -4.99 36.55 -15.66
N GLU A 167 -5.44 36.04 -16.82
CA GLU A 167 -5.60 34.59 -17.06
C GLU A 167 -4.25 33.85 -16.93
N VAL A 168 -3.19 34.37 -17.55
CA VAL A 168 -1.83 33.81 -17.45
C VAL A 168 -1.32 33.84 -16.00
N ALA A 169 -1.50 34.96 -15.29
CA ALA A 169 -1.06 35.08 -13.90
C ALA A 169 -1.81 34.10 -12.98
N TYR A 170 -3.12 33.90 -13.21
CA TYR A 170 -3.95 32.97 -12.47
C TYR A 170 -3.55 31.51 -12.71
N THR A 171 -3.47 31.10 -13.97
CA THR A 171 -3.08 29.72 -14.34
C THR A 171 -1.65 29.39 -13.89
N ARG A 172 -0.71 30.34 -13.98
CA ARG A 172 0.65 30.16 -13.46
C ARG A 172 0.68 29.95 -11.96
N ARG A 173 -0.14 30.69 -11.20
CA ARG A 173 -0.27 30.49 -9.75
C ARG A 173 -0.84 29.12 -9.42
N LYS A 174 -1.87 28.67 -10.15
CA LYS A 174 -2.46 27.34 -10.00
C LYS A 174 -1.44 26.24 -10.27
N GLN A 175 -0.71 26.33 -11.38
CA GLN A 175 0.36 25.40 -11.74
C GLN A 175 1.45 25.34 -10.66
N HIS A 176 1.94 26.49 -10.19
CA HIS A 176 2.96 26.54 -9.15
C HIS A 176 2.48 25.94 -7.82
N SER A 177 1.23 26.24 -7.42
CA SER A 177 0.64 25.63 -6.23
C SER A 177 0.54 24.11 -6.35
N ALA A 178 0.13 23.60 -7.51
CA ALA A 178 0.02 22.16 -7.76
C ALA A 178 1.40 21.48 -7.79
N SER A 179 2.41 22.10 -8.40
CA SER A 179 3.77 21.55 -8.43
C SER A 179 4.38 21.45 -7.04
N LEU A 180 4.20 22.46 -6.19
CA LEU A 180 4.68 22.43 -4.80
C LEU A 180 4.09 21.26 -4.02
N GLN A 181 2.78 21.03 -4.11
CA GLN A 181 2.11 19.93 -3.44
C GLN A 181 2.63 18.58 -3.98
N TYR A 182 2.73 18.46 -5.29
CA TYR A 182 3.17 17.23 -5.93
C TYR A 182 4.62 16.87 -5.60
N TYR A 183 5.53 17.85 -5.67
CA TYR A 183 6.95 17.65 -5.35
C TYR A 183 7.14 17.31 -3.87
N CYS A 184 6.37 17.95 -2.98
CA CYS A 184 6.38 17.63 -1.56
C CYS A 184 5.94 16.19 -1.31
N ALA A 185 4.85 15.75 -1.96
CA ALA A 185 4.34 14.38 -1.83
C ALA A 185 5.35 13.34 -2.36
N LEU A 186 5.94 13.57 -3.54
CA LEU A 186 6.98 12.69 -4.09
C LEU A 186 8.22 12.61 -3.19
N ASN A 187 8.65 13.73 -2.60
CA ASN A 187 9.74 13.73 -1.63
C ASN A 187 9.38 12.93 -0.36
N ALA A 188 8.15 13.08 0.14
CA ALA A 188 7.66 12.31 1.28
C ALA A 188 7.58 10.81 0.97
N LEU A 189 7.18 10.45 -0.25
CA LEU A 189 7.09 9.06 -0.74
C LEU A 189 8.43 8.34 -0.64
N GLN A 190 9.56 9.02 -0.86
CA GLN A 190 10.90 8.43 -0.74
C GLN A 190 11.20 7.92 0.68
N TYR A 191 10.59 8.52 1.71
CA TYR A 191 10.67 8.05 3.09
C TYR A 191 9.59 7.03 3.40
N ARG A 192 8.34 7.31 3.01
CA ARG A 192 7.19 6.42 3.27
C ARG A 192 7.41 5.04 2.65
N LYS A 193 8.02 4.94 1.46
CA LYS A 193 8.33 3.65 0.82
C LYS A 193 9.22 2.75 1.68
N ARG A 194 10.17 3.32 2.44
CA ARG A 194 11.03 2.52 3.32
C ARG A 194 10.24 1.91 4.46
N VAL A 195 9.38 2.71 5.10
CA VAL A 195 8.52 2.24 6.19
C VAL A 195 7.55 1.19 5.66
N ALA A 196 6.84 1.47 4.57
CA ALA A 196 5.86 0.59 3.97
C ALA A 196 6.41 -0.78 3.55
N MET A 197 7.69 -0.89 3.22
CA MET A 197 8.32 -2.18 2.87
C MET A 197 8.84 -2.94 4.10
N LEU A 198 9.28 -2.24 5.14
CA LEU A 198 9.92 -2.86 6.30
C LEU A 198 8.92 -3.21 7.41
N GLU A 199 7.94 -2.35 7.66
CA GLU A 199 6.96 -2.53 8.74
C GLU A 199 6.14 -3.82 8.57
N PRO A 200 5.59 -4.15 7.38
CA PRO A 200 4.90 -5.43 7.18
C PRO A 200 5.76 -6.67 7.43
N MET A 201 7.05 -6.60 7.09
CA MET A 201 7.98 -7.72 7.30
C MET A 201 8.34 -7.88 8.77
N LEU A 202 8.48 -6.77 9.49
CA LEU A 202 8.67 -6.79 10.94
C LEU A 202 7.43 -7.37 11.64
N GLY A 203 6.23 -6.90 11.29
CA GLY A 203 4.97 -7.41 11.83
C GLY A 203 4.80 -8.92 11.60
N TYR A 204 5.03 -9.37 10.36
CA TYR A 204 4.99 -10.79 10.00
C TYR A 204 6.00 -11.63 10.82
N THR A 205 7.26 -11.20 10.90
CA THR A 205 8.31 -11.97 11.60
C THR A 205 8.07 -12.01 13.12
N GLN A 206 7.60 -10.92 13.71
CA GLN A 206 7.20 -10.89 15.13
C GLN A 206 6.05 -11.84 15.41
N ALA A 207 5.01 -11.83 14.56
CA ALA A 207 3.87 -12.72 14.70
C ALA A 207 4.30 -14.20 14.66
N GLN A 208 5.15 -14.58 13.70
CA GLN A 208 5.69 -15.93 13.58
C GLN A 208 6.50 -16.36 14.82
N VAL A 209 7.36 -15.48 15.33
CA VAL A 209 8.18 -15.78 16.52
C VAL A 209 7.31 -15.99 17.76
N LEU A 210 6.31 -15.13 17.98
CA LEU A 210 5.40 -15.24 19.12
C LEU A 210 4.65 -16.57 19.11
N THR A 211 4.12 -16.99 17.96
CA THR A 211 3.44 -18.28 17.83
C THR A 211 4.40 -19.46 18.01
N THR A 212 5.63 -19.36 17.50
CA THR A 212 6.62 -20.44 17.62
C THR A 212 7.10 -20.63 19.06
N ILE A 213 7.40 -19.54 19.78
CA ILE A 213 7.81 -19.62 21.18
C ILE A 213 6.71 -20.29 22.01
N TRP A 214 5.45 -19.95 21.77
CA TRP A 214 4.32 -20.55 22.48
C TRP A 214 4.32 -22.08 22.38
N VAL A 215 4.57 -22.62 21.17
CA VAL A 215 4.67 -24.08 20.91
C VAL A 215 5.87 -24.73 21.60
N THR A 216 6.98 -24.02 21.78
CA THR A 216 8.17 -24.60 22.42
C THR A 216 8.18 -24.56 23.95
N THR A 217 7.31 -23.75 24.56
CA THR A 217 7.30 -23.52 26.01
C THR A 217 6.20 -24.29 26.75
N HIS A 218 5.26 -24.90 26.03
CA HIS A 218 4.14 -25.69 26.54
C HIS A 218 4.10 -27.03 25.81
#